data_AF-A0A9P8IF03-F1
#
_entry.id   AF-A0A9P8IF03-F1
#
_cell.length_a   1.000
_cell.length_b   1.000
_cell.length_c   1.000
_cell.angle_alpha   90.00
_cell.angle_beta   90.00
_cell.angle_gamma   90.00
#
_symmetry.space_group_name_H-M   'P 1'
#
loop_
_entity.id
_entity.type
_entity.pdbx_description
1 polymer ?
#
loop_
_entity_poly.entity_id
_entity_poly.type
_entity_poly.pdbx_seq_one_letter_code
_entity_poly.pdbx_strand_id
1 'polypeptide(L)'
;MGPPDGPTNPPSSATLARPDFEGVYAVDLFRLFLPAWDELPAPTVDVRAWYFQRAMDIIWNLGLNVNPNTAGTRSIQYEAVAGEAAYVDNHFGGQFQLRRFIKTMFGTVNCYDLAGIAQLAMAIIMTPTNTEAYDSRWIFCDGFGYIPNGPLIGWPQYPDCNSPFFSGELLPHYNEPPINPNRQEFSNHAWIEVTNSAGQRAVLDATHCLQAAPNTPASGTQERAAYLASQTDPIRSPYVRTYGLFPFLLNLLNRLTIADYNPASRNEQIGVTTVGTVPAFTVELARPEIDTDMPKLINNASCDPATVLGIISPILSGAEIQFTDTLVGSSGCQILTGFLDIGFHSKVLNIEISNLENYRDAVSMFEKRKSNLQRIVPADQIIPTDSVGDDVIRTAYSTTFRRNSLIIRIFTAATPRSNPQQIAKALLHISHLLDTHIITHALPAGSEARPTPSLREEPTISIRTKTRFSLHLDGVSNTSEVKIAEVEDRGVVLPVGPGGNDGKFEFYAMGEGATVLRLCVADGEKLVVSATKVVVEVTK
;
A
#
# COMPACT_ATOMS: atom_id res chain seq x y z
N MET A 1 23.66 -1.09 13.20
CA MET A 1 22.38 -1.82 13.39
C MET A 1 21.71 -1.79 12.04
N GLY A 2 21.47 -2.94 11.44
CA GLY A 2 20.73 -3.03 10.18
C GLY A 2 19.27 -2.65 10.38
N PRO A 3 18.51 -2.39 9.29
CA PRO A 3 17.06 -2.32 9.40
C PRO A 3 16.49 -3.68 9.85
N PRO A 4 15.22 -3.73 10.31
CA PRO A 4 14.57 -4.97 10.68
C PRO A 4 14.55 -5.95 9.50
N ASP A 5 15.21 -7.11 9.69
CA ASP A 5 15.20 -8.25 8.76
C ASP A 5 14.23 -9.30 9.31
N GLY A 6 12.97 -8.91 9.45
CA GLY A 6 11.91 -9.78 9.92
C GLY A 6 11.65 -10.91 8.92
N PRO A 7 11.31 -12.14 9.33
CA PRO A 7 10.81 -13.09 8.36
C PRO A 7 9.44 -12.59 7.87
N THR A 8 9.40 -12.09 6.63
CA THR A 8 8.19 -11.95 5.79
C THR A 8 7.51 -13.30 5.52
N ASN A 9 8.19 -14.40 5.88
CA ASN A 9 7.70 -15.76 5.83
C ASN A 9 8.10 -16.47 7.13
N PRO A 10 7.34 -16.27 8.22
CA PRO A 10 7.57 -17.04 9.43
C PRO A 10 7.46 -18.54 9.10
N PRO A 11 8.44 -19.36 9.49
CA PRO A 11 8.45 -20.79 9.16
C PRO A 11 7.32 -21.59 9.85
N SER A 12 6.58 -20.94 10.75
CA SER A 12 5.44 -21.53 11.46
C SER A 12 4.49 -20.43 11.95
N SER A 13 3.26 -20.80 12.28
CA SER A 13 2.27 -19.91 12.92
C SER A 13 2.71 -19.41 14.31
N ALA A 14 3.74 -20.00 14.92
CA ALA A 14 4.31 -19.55 16.18
C ALA A 14 5.32 -18.41 16.02
N THR A 15 5.88 -18.21 14.83
CA THR A 15 6.77 -17.09 14.53
C THR A 15 5.94 -15.91 14.04
N LEU A 16 6.12 -14.74 14.65
CA LEU A 16 5.42 -13.53 14.23
C LEU A 16 5.99 -13.02 12.92
N ALA A 17 5.09 -12.70 11.99
CA ALA A 17 5.42 -11.88 10.83
C ALA A 17 5.92 -10.51 11.29
N ARG A 18 6.86 -9.92 10.55
CA ARG A 18 7.43 -8.61 10.85
C ARG A 18 7.61 -7.79 9.58
N PRO A 19 7.55 -6.45 9.66
CA PRO A 19 7.98 -5.59 8.57
C PRO A 19 9.37 -5.98 8.07
N ASP A 20 9.40 -6.35 6.80
CA ASP A 20 10.62 -6.62 6.05
C ASP A 20 10.99 -5.36 5.28
N PHE A 21 12.13 -4.78 5.65
CA PHE A 21 12.72 -3.63 4.96
C PHE A 21 13.64 -4.07 3.82
N GLU A 22 13.74 -5.38 3.61
CA GLU A 22 14.60 -6.05 2.65
C GLU A 22 16.06 -5.55 2.81
N GLY A 23 16.57 -5.38 4.03
CA GLY A 23 17.93 -4.85 4.24
C GLY A 23 18.16 -3.39 3.79
N VAL A 24 17.13 -2.63 3.39
CA VAL A 24 17.24 -1.23 2.99
C VAL A 24 16.85 -0.31 4.13
N TYR A 25 17.68 0.70 4.40
CA TYR A 25 17.34 1.74 5.37
C TYR A 25 16.22 2.62 4.81
N ALA A 26 15.05 2.59 5.45
CA ALA A 26 13.95 3.49 5.12
C ALA A 26 14.21 4.89 5.68
N VAL A 27 15.11 5.64 5.02
CA VAL A 27 15.51 7.00 5.42
C VAL A 27 14.30 7.92 5.63
N ASP A 28 13.25 7.77 4.83
CA ASP A 28 12.04 8.59 4.98
C ASP A 28 11.26 8.24 6.25
N LEU A 29 11.22 6.97 6.67
CA LEU A 29 10.67 6.60 7.97
C LEU A 29 11.51 7.14 9.12
N PHE A 30 12.84 7.10 8.98
CA PHE A 30 13.73 7.64 10.00
C PHE A 30 13.54 9.15 10.15
N ARG A 31 13.48 9.89 9.03
CA ARG A 31 13.21 11.33 9.04
C ARG A 31 11.84 11.65 9.64
N LEU A 32 10.85 10.78 9.42
CA LEU A 32 9.51 11.00 9.93
C LEU A 32 9.43 10.69 11.44
N PHE A 33 9.96 9.55 11.88
CA PHE A 33 9.68 9.02 13.22
C PHE A 33 10.83 9.05 14.21
N LEU A 34 12.10 9.16 13.77
CA LEU A 34 13.19 9.31 14.73
C LEU A 34 13.24 10.76 15.24
N PRO A 35 13.36 10.95 16.56
CA PRO A 35 13.46 12.28 17.12
C PRO A 35 14.83 12.90 16.85
N ALA A 36 14.84 14.24 16.75
CA ALA A 36 16.07 14.99 16.88
C ALA A 36 16.59 14.90 18.32
N TRP A 37 17.89 15.18 18.52
CA TRP A 37 18.52 15.05 19.85
C TRP A 37 17.86 15.94 20.91
N ASP A 38 17.42 17.12 20.51
CA ASP A 38 16.74 18.12 21.34
C ASP A 38 15.24 17.82 21.57
N GLU A 39 14.66 16.87 20.83
CA GLU A 39 13.30 16.38 21.07
C GLU A 39 13.23 15.27 22.13
N LEU A 40 14.37 14.65 22.46
CA LEU A 40 14.40 13.54 23.41
C LEU A 40 13.90 13.98 24.80
N PRO A 41 13.04 13.19 25.44
CA PRO A 41 12.49 13.58 26.73
C PRO A 41 13.57 13.48 27.82
N ALA A 42 13.32 14.14 28.95
CA ALA A 42 14.20 14.02 30.11
C ALA A 42 14.33 12.54 30.55
N PRO A 43 15.47 12.11 31.12
CA PRO A 43 15.71 10.71 31.49
C PRO A 43 14.70 10.08 32.46
N THR A 44 13.90 10.90 33.16
CA THR A 44 12.86 10.46 34.09
C THR A 44 11.55 10.09 33.41
N VAL A 45 11.39 10.38 32.12
CA VAL A 45 10.18 10.08 31.35
C VAL A 45 10.26 8.66 30.82
N ASP A 46 9.13 7.96 30.81
CA ASP A 46 9.00 6.71 30.07
C ASP A 46 9.18 6.96 28.57
N VAL A 47 10.40 6.74 28.08
CA VAL A 47 10.79 6.98 26.68
C VAL A 47 9.93 6.16 25.72
N ARG A 48 9.44 4.98 26.13
CA ARG A 48 8.61 4.13 25.28
C ARG A 48 7.22 4.75 25.11
N ALA A 49 6.57 5.10 26.21
CA ALA A 49 5.27 5.78 26.16
C ALA A 49 5.35 7.12 25.42
N TRP A 50 6.43 7.87 25.64
CA TRP A 50 6.70 9.12 24.92
C TRP A 50 6.85 8.88 23.40
N TYR A 51 7.59 7.86 22.98
CA TYR A 51 7.78 7.55 21.56
C TYR A 51 6.47 7.13 20.88
N PHE A 52 5.64 6.34 21.56
CA PHE A 52 4.31 5.97 21.06
C PHE A 52 3.44 7.20 20.83
N GLN A 53 3.36 8.10 21.82
CA GLN A 53 2.64 9.37 21.67
C GLN A 53 3.18 10.19 20.50
N ARG A 54 4.51 10.38 20.42
CA ARG A 54 5.15 11.13 19.32
C ARG A 54 4.79 10.55 17.96
N ALA A 55 4.90 9.23 17.78
CA ALA A 55 4.59 8.58 16.51
C ALA A 55 3.13 8.77 16.10
N MET A 56 2.21 8.62 17.05
CA MET A 56 0.78 8.79 16.79
C MET A 56 0.39 10.25 16.52
N ASP A 57 1.01 11.20 17.23
CA ASP A 57 0.84 12.63 16.97
C ASP A 57 1.33 13.00 15.58
N ILE A 58 2.47 12.44 15.13
CA ILE A 58 2.98 12.66 13.77
C ILE A 58 2.00 12.16 12.74
N ILE A 59 1.52 10.92 12.87
CA ILE A 59 0.55 10.33 11.93
C ILE A 59 -0.72 11.17 11.90
N TRP A 60 -1.28 11.52 13.06
CA TRP A 60 -2.49 12.34 13.18
C TRP A 60 -2.32 13.73 12.54
N ASN A 61 -1.17 14.37 12.77
CA ASN A 61 -0.86 15.70 12.26
C ASN A 61 -0.67 15.74 10.73
N LEU A 62 -0.42 14.60 10.06
CA LEU A 62 -0.47 14.51 8.60
C LEU A 62 -1.86 14.91 8.05
N GLY A 63 -2.92 14.72 8.83
CA GLY A 63 -4.26 15.16 8.47
C GLY A 63 -4.55 16.63 8.74
N LEU A 64 -3.87 17.24 9.72
CA LEU A 64 -4.22 18.58 10.22
C LEU A 64 -3.62 19.76 9.43
N ASN A 65 -2.76 19.50 8.44
CA ASN A 65 -2.07 20.53 7.65
C ASN A 65 -1.28 21.56 8.52
N VAL A 66 -0.65 21.10 9.61
CA VAL A 66 -0.03 21.98 10.63
C VAL A 66 1.42 22.34 10.28
N ASN A 67 2.09 21.65 9.33
CA ASN A 67 3.48 21.93 8.97
C ASN A 67 3.76 21.95 7.45
N PRO A 68 3.54 23.08 6.75
CA PRO A 68 3.71 23.17 5.29
C PRO A 68 5.14 22.90 4.76
N ASN A 69 6.14 22.78 5.64
CA ASN A 69 7.56 22.66 5.27
C ASN A 69 8.06 21.20 5.20
N THR A 70 7.29 20.23 5.68
CA THR A 70 7.58 18.81 5.46
C THR A 70 7.03 18.39 4.11
N ALA A 71 7.85 17.81 3.23
CA ALA A 71 7.47 17.43 1.85
C ALA A 71 6.25 16.48 1.72
N GLY A 72 5.69 16.02 2.85
CA GLY A 72 4.46 15.22 2.95
C GLY A 72 3.22 15.95 3.49
N THR A 73 3.15 17.29 3.52
CA THR A 73 1.95 18.01 4.05
C THR A 73 1.01 18.53 2.99
N ARG A 74 0.54 17.64 2.11
CA ARG A 74 -0.85 17.74 1.66
C ARG A 74 -1.70 17.12 2.78
N SER A 75 -2.81 17.76 3.15
CA SER A 75 -3.73 17.18 4.15
C SER A 75 -4.17 15.80 3.66
N ILE A 76 -3.76 14.75 4.39
CA ILE A 76 -4.26 13.40 4.19
C ILE A 76 -5.59 13.28 4.92
N GLN A 77 -6.62 12.77 4.25
CA GLN A 77 -7.96 12.65 4.82
C GLN A 77 -8.41 11.21 4.96
N TYR A 78 -9.24 10.93 5.96
CA TYR A 78 -9.87 9.62 6.06
C TYR A 78 -10.74 9.35 4.81
N GLU A 79 -10.59 8.16 4.20
CA GLU A 79 -11.41 7.67 3.09
C GLU A 79 -12.80 7.30 3.63
N ALA A 80 -13.74 8.24 3.50
CA ALA A 80 -15.06 8.18 4.11
C ALA A 80 -16.15 7.63 3.17
N VAL A 81 -15.78 6.99 2.06
CA VAL A 81 -16.72 6.56 1.01
C VAL A 81 -16.83 5.04 0.97
N ALA A 82 -15.70 4.38 0.73
CA ALA A 82 -15.61 2.96 0.44
C ALA A 82 -14.68 2.24 1.41
N GLY A 83 -13.87 2.95 2.20
CA GLY A 83 -12.92 2.36 3.14
C GLY A 83 -11.82 1.55 2.45
N GLU A 84 -11.51 1.84 1.19
CA GLU A 84 -10.47 1.15 0.43
C GLU A 84 -9.07 1.62 0.86
N ALA A 85 -8.12 0.69 1.02
CA ALA A 85 -6.74 1.05 1.34
C ALA A 85 -6.06 1.69 0.14
N ALA A 86 -5.34 2.78 0.38
CA ALA A 86 -4.63 3.51 -0.64
C ALA A 86 -3.15 3.09 -0.73
N TYR A 87 -2.55 2.73 0.41
CA TYR A 87 -1.12 2.52 0.56
C TYR A 87 -0.73 1.12 1.03
N VAL A 88 -1.65 0.34 1.59
CA VAL A 88 -1.44 -1.08 1.92
C VAL A 88 -2.25 -2.00 0.99
N ASP A 89 -1.68 -3.16 0.65
CA ASP A 89 -2.30 -4.10 -0.29
C ASP A 89 -3.67 -4.64 0.13
N ASN A 90 -3.89 -4.81 1.44
CA ASN A 90 -5.05 -5.54 1.96
C ASN A 90 -5.42 -5.10 3.40
N HIS A 91 -6.64 -5.47 3.82
CA HIS A 91 -7.18 -5.25 5.17
C HIS A 91 -6.48 -6.07 6.27
N PHE A 92 -5.80 -7.16 5.91
CA PHE A 92 -4.96 -7.92 6.84
C PHE A 92 -3.53 -7.38 6.95
N GLY A 93 -3.23 -6.25 6.32
CA GLY A 93 -1.87 -5.79 6.11
C GLY A 93 -1.42 -6.15 4.70
N GLY A 94 -0.12 -6.32 4.49
CA GLY A 94 0.44 -6.46 3.14
C GLY A 94 1.52 -5.42 2.87
N GLN A 95 2.04 -5.44 1.66
CA GLN A 95 3.05 -4.48 1.26
C GLN A 95 2.56 -3.04 1.46
N PHE A 96 3.35 -2.25 2.21
CA PHE A 96 3.09 -0.84 2.43
C PHE A 96 3.89 0.01 1.43
N GLN A 97 3.18 0.83 0.67
CA GLN A 97 3.71 1.69 -0.39
C GLN A 97 4.27 2.99 0.19
N LEU A 98 5.31 2.88 1.02
CA LEU A 98 5.88 3.98 1.79
C LEU A 98 6.23 5.20 0.91
N ARG A 99 6.85 4.96 -0.25
CA ARG A 99 7.21 6.04 -1.19
C ARG A 99 5.98 6.83 -1.66
N ARG A 100 4.86 6.16 -1.95
CA ARG A 100 3.61 6.81 -2.36
C ARG A 100 2.95 7.54 -1.19
N PHE A 101 3.04 6.96 0.01
CA PHE A 101 2.53 7.56 1.25
C PHE A 101 3.25 8.87 1.57
N ILE A 102 4.59 8.88 1.61
CA ILE A 102 5.40 10.07 1.89
C ILE A 102 5.15 11.18 0.86
N LYS A 103 4.90 10.80 -0.41
CA LYS A 103 4.52 11.75 -1.47
C LYS A 103 3.04 12.19 -1.42
N THR A 104 2.25 11.69 -0.47
CA THR A 104 0.81 11.96 -0.34
C THR A 104 0.02 11.74 -1.64
N MET A 105 0.38 10.72 -2.42
CA MET A 105 -0.10 10.58 -3.80
C MET A 105 -1.62 10.49 -3.95
N PHE A 106 -2.31 9.81 -3.02
CA PHE A 106 -3.76 9.59 -3.09
C PHE A 106 -4.57 10.57 -2.23
N GLY A 107 -3.90 11.33 -1.35
CA GLY A 107 -4.53 12.31 -0.46
C GLY A 107 -5.53 11.75 0.56
N THR A 108 -5.77 10.44 0.56
CA THR A 108 -6.69 9.75 1.46
C THR A 108 -6.05 8.51 2.06
N VAL A 109 -6.51 8.11 3.25
CA VAL A 109 -6.07 6.92 3.99
C VAL A 109 -7.26 6.29 4.69
N ASN A 110 -7.18 4.99 4.99
CA ASN A 110 -8.12 4.34 5.90
C ASN A 110 -7.41 3.74 7.13
N CYS A 111 -8.13 2.96 7.93
CA CYS A 111 -7.58 2.32 9.12
C CYS A 111 -6.43 1.33 8.81
N TYR A 112 -6.42 0.69 7.65
CA TYR A 112 -5.33 -0.20 7.23
C TYR A 112 -4.06 0.57 6.90
N ASP A 113 -4.17 1.67 6.15
CA ASP A 113 -3.03 2.53 5.85
C ASP A 113 -2.42 3.11 7.14
N LEU A 114 -3.27 3.53 8.08
CA LEU A 114 -2.87 4.09 9.37
C LEU A 114 -2.22 3.06 10.28
N ALA A 115 -2.79 1.85 10.35
CA ALA A 115 -2.15 0.73 11.05
C ALA A 115 -0.80 0.38 10.40
N GLY A 116 -0.72 0.43 9.07
CA GLY A 116 0.50 0.12 8.33
C GLY A 116 1.64 1.06 8.71
N ILE A 117 1.42 2.37 8.56
CA ILE A 117 2.43 3.37 8.90
C ILE A 117 2.77 3.36 10.40
N ALA A 118 1.80 3.10 11.29
CA ALA A 118 2.06 2.94 12.72
C ALA A 118 2.96 1.73 13.00
N GLN A 119 2.74 0.60 12.33
CA GLN A 119 3.60 -0.58 12.49
C GLN A 119 5.03 -0.28 12.04
N LEU A 120 5.19 0.42 10.90
CA LEU A 120 6.51 0.81 10.41
C LEU A 120 7.22 1.75 11.38
N ALA A 121 6.52 2.71 11.98
CA ALA A 121 7.06 3.59 13.00
C ALA A 121 7.59 2.83 14.23
N MET A 122 6.96 1.71 14.58
CA MET A 122 7.40 0.87 15.70
C MET A 122 8.56 -0.04 15.30
N ALA A 123 8.48 -0.61 14.10
CA ALA A 123 9.45 -1.58 13.60
C ALA A 123 10.86 -0.99 13.44
N ILE A 124 10.99 0.31 13.14
CA ILE A 124 12.32 0.94 12.98
C ILE A 124 13.15 1.02 14.27
N ILE A 125 12.54 0.79 15.44
CA ILE A 125 13.26 0.79 16.73
C ILE A 125 13.66 -0.64 17.10
N MET A 126 14.96 -0.91 17.02
CA MET A 126 15.54 -2.25 17.22
C MET A 126 16.33 -2.35 18.53
N THR A 127 16.31 -3.53 19.13
CA THR A 127 17.19 -3.89 20.25
C THR A 127 18.62 -4.15 19.77
N PRO A 128 19.62 -4.18 20.68
CA PRO A 128 20.99 -4.55 20.32
C PRO A 128 21.13 -5.93 19.69
N THR A 129 20.16 -6.82 19.88
CA THR A 129 20.11 -8.18 19.31
C THR A 129 19.34 -8.25 17.99
N ASN A 130 19.08 -7.11 17.34
CA ASN A 130 18.34 -7.01 16.09
C ASN A 130 16.92 -7.59 16.15
N THR A 131 16.24 -7.39 17.28
CA THR A 131 14.80 -7.67 17.40
C THR A 131 14.03 -6.35 17.51
N GLU A 132 12.80 -6.30 17.01
CA GLU A 132 11.93 -5.14 17.21
C GLU A 132 11.74 -4.87 18.72
N ALA A 133 11.93 -3.60 19.15
CA ALA A 133 11.91 -3.23 20.56
C ALA A 133 10.49 -3.23 21.17
N TYR A 134 9.47 -3.00 20.34
CA TYR A 134 8.09 -2.80 20.78
C TYR A 134 7.16 -3.98 20.47
N ASP A 135 7.65 -4.96 19.70
CA ASP A 135 6.89 -6.14 19.28
C ASP A 135 5.51 -5.75 18.72
N SER A 136 5.47 -4.91 17.67
CA SER A 136 4.21 -4.45 17.08
C SER A 136 3.43 -5.60 16.42
N ARG A 137 2.12 -5.62 16.63
CA ARG A 137 1.21 -6.62 16.06
C ARG A 137 0.08 -5.95 15.31
N TRP A 138 -0.18 -6.42 14.09
CA TRP A 138 -1.37 -6.04 13.33
C TRP A 138 -2.60 -6.71 13.92
N ILE A 139 -3.60 -5.92 14.26
CA ILE A 139 -4.88 -6.44 14.73
C ILE A 139 -5.95 -6.07 13.71
N PHE A 140 -6.71 -7.07 13.27
CA PHE A 140 -7.87 -6.91 12.42
C PHE A 140 -9.13 -7.32 13.18
N CYS A 141 -10.08 -6.40 13.30
CA CYS A 141 -11.38 -6.64 13.90
C CYS A 141 -12.44 -6.74 12.83
N ASP A 142 -13.00 -7.92 12.63
CA ASP A 142 -14.24 -8.09 11.86
C ASP A 142 -15.45 -7.72 12.74
N GLY A 143 -16.32 -6.85 12.25
CA GLY A 143 -17.47 -6.33 12.99
C GLY A 143 -17.13 -5.32 14.08
N PHE A 144 -16.30 -4.30 13.80
CA PHE A 144 -15.91 -3.26 14.77
C PHE A 144 -17.12 -2.43 15.26
N GLY A 145 -18.07 -2.15 14.37
CA GLY A 145 -19.33 -1.48 14.70
C GLY A 145 -19.24 0.05 14.66
N TYR A 146 -20.16 0.69 15.37
CA TYR A 146 -20.31 2.14 15.35
C TYR A 146 -19.27 2.81 16.25
N ILE A 147 -18.79 3.99 15.85
CA ILE A 147 -17.88 4.82 16.67
C ILE A 147 -18.66 5.85 17.50
N PRO A 148 -18.17 6.23 18.69
CA PRO A 148 -18.69 7.37 19.42
C PRO A 148 -18.36 8.67 18.67
N ASN A 149 -18.81 9.80 19.21
CA ASN A 149 -18.54 11.11 18.61
C ASN A 149 -17.05 11.45 18.72
N GLY A 150 -16.49 11.91 17.61
CA GLY A 150 -15.11 12.37 17.55
C GLY A 150 -14.62 12.62 16.13
N PRO A 151 -13.53 13.37 15.94
CA PRO A 151 -13.00 13.59 14.60
C PRO A 151 -12.29 12.34 14.05
N LEU A 152 -12.34 12.19 12.72
CA LEU A 152 -11.48 11.28 11.97
C LEU A 152 -10.23 12.03 11.49
N ILE A 153 -9.16 11.30 11.17
CA ILE A 153 -7.94 11.91 10.61
C ILE A 153 -8.26 12.76 9.37
N GLY A 154 -7.69 13.97 9.33
CA GLY A 154 -7.91 14.93 8.23
C GLY A 154 -9.30 15.54 8.16
N TRP A 155 -10.14 15.27 9.18
CA TRP A 155 -11.46 15.86 9.37
C TRP A 155 -11.62 16.54 10.75
N PRO A 156 -10.62 17.31 11.25
CA PRO A 156 -10.66 17.90 12.61
C PRO A 156 -11.81 18.90 12.83
N GLN A 157 -12.32 19.49 11.76
CA GLN A 157 -13.43 20.44 11.77
C GLN A 157 -14.80 19.77 11.99
N TYR A 158 -14.83 18.44 12.12
CA TYR A 158 -16.03 17.65 12.38
C TYR A 158 -15.88 16.85 13.68
N PRO A 159 -15.81 17.53 14.85
CA PRO A 159 -15.56 16.89 16.14
C PRO A 159 -16.70 15.99 16.62
N ASP A 160 -17.88 16.08 15.99
CA ASP A 160 -19.06 15.28 16.31
C ASP A 160 -19.32 14.17 15.28
N CYS A 161 -18.31 13.75 14.50
CA CYS A 161 -18.47 12.65 13.55
C CYS A 161 -18.69 11.34 14.33
N ASN A 162 -19.74 10.58 13.97
CA ASN A 162 -20.07 9.30 14.61
C ASN A 162 -20.43 8.20 13.59
N SER A 163 -20.05 8.44 12.33
CA SER A 163 -20.26 7.59 11.18
C SER A 163 -19.01 7.73 10.31
N PRO A 164 -18.18 6.69 10.18
CA PRO A 164 -16.91 6.80 9.46
C PRO A 164 -17.09 6.94 7.95
N PHE A 165 -18.22 6.46 7.43
CA PHE A 165 -18.59 6.58 6.03
C PHE A 165 -19.79 7.54 5.92
N PHE A 166 -19.59 8.69 5.28
CA PHE A 166 -20.59 9.77 5.21
C PHE A 166 -20.68 10.44 3.83
N SER A 167 -19.70 10.24 2.95
CA SER A 167 -19.57 11.00 1.69
C SER A 167 -20.41 10.49 0.52
N GLY A 168 -21.46 9.69 0.78
CA GLY A 168 -22.44 9.26 -0.22
C GLY A 168 -23.38 10.37 -0.70
N GLU A 169 -23.34 11.57 -0.10
CA GLU A 169 -23.95 12.86 -0.54
C GLU A 169 -23.87 13.96 0.55
N LEU A 170 -23.33 13.64 1.74
CA LEU A 170 -23.38 14.53 2.90
C LEU A 170 -21.97 14.88 3.40
N LEU A 171 -21.82 16.08 3.93
CA LEU A 171 -20.65 16.43 4.75
C LEU A 171 -20.65 15.55 6.01
N PRO A 172 -19.49 15.32 6.65
CA PRO A 172 -19.46 14.65 7.95
C PRO A 172 -20.39 15.40 8.89
N HIS A 173 -21.46 14.74 9.31
CA HIS A 173 -22.47 15.33 10.18
C HIS A 173 -22.70 14.38 11.35
N TYR A 174 -22.89 14.97 12.51
CA TYR A 174 -23.41 14.25 13.65
C TYR A 174 -24.83 13.78 13.31
N ASN A 175 -25.02 12.47 13.36
CA ASN A 175 -26.33 11.88 13.21
C ASN A 175 -27.04 11.89 14.58
N GLU A 176 -27.78 12.96 14.90
CA GLU A 176 -28.72 12.99 16.06
C GLU A 176 -29.88 12.01 15.85
N PRO A 177 -30.47 11.38 16.90
CA PRO A 177 -29.90 10.88 18.16
C PRO A 177 -29.11 9.55 17.92
N PRO A 178 -28.50 8.90 18.93
CA PRO A 178 -27.68 7.67 18.77
C PRO A 178 -28.36 6.49 18.04
N ILE A 179 -29.67 6.58 17.80
CA ILE A 179 -30.50 5.62 17.04
C ILE A 179 -30.83 6.12 15.63
N ASN A 180 -30.03 7.00 15.03
CA ASN A 180 -30.25 7.41 13.63
C ASN A 180 -29.95 6.24 12.68
N PRO A 181 -30.95 5.70 11.93
CA PRO A 181 -30.78 4.54 11.07
C PRO A 181 -29.77 4.73 9.93
N ASN A 182 -29.40 5.97 9.62
CA ASN A 182 -28.50 6.32 8.52
C ASN A 182 -27.02 6.32 8.93
N ARG A 183 -26.70 6.13 10.22
CA ARG A 183 -25.31 5.92 10.65
C ARG A 183 -24.75 4.69 9.95
N GLN A 184 -23.55 4.84 9.41
CA GLN A 184 -22.74 3.73 8.92
C GLN A 184 -21.81 3.26 10.05
N GLU A 185 -21.52 1.97 10.06
CA GLU A 185 -20.58 1.37 10.99
C GLU A 185 -19.27 1.03 10.29
N PHE A 186 -18.22 0.83 11.08
CA PHE A 186 -17.07 0.07 10.62
C PHE A 186 -17.46 -1.41 10.57
N SER A 187 -17.72 -1.93 9.38
CA SER A 187 -17.88 -3.38 9.19
C SER A 187 -16.62 -4.14 9.61
N ASN A 188 -15.46 -3.50 9.51
CA ASN A 188 -14.17 -3.98 9.99
C ASN A 188 -13.26 -2.80 10.38
N HIS A 189 -12.19 -3.09 11.11
CA HIS A 189 -11.21 -2.08 11.53
C HIS A 189 -9.83 -2.71 11.76
N ALA A 190 -8.76 -1.94 11.59
CA ALA A 190 -7.41 -2.38 11.92
C ALA A 190 -6.64 -1.35 12.74
N TRP A 191 -5.75 -1.86 13.61
CA TRP A 191 -4.86 -1.06 14.44
C TRP A 191 -3.59 -1.86 14.78
N ILE A 192 -2.65 -1.22 15.49
CA ILE A 192 -1.43 -1.87 15.98
C ILE A 192 -1.46 -2.04 17.48
N GLU A 193 -1.01 -3.19 17.96
CA GLU A 193 -0.73 -3.41 19.38
C GLU A 193 0.76 -3.53 19.65
N VAL A 194 1.24 -2.84 20.68
CA VAL A 194 2.64 -2.82 21.11
C VAL A 194 2.78 -3.25 22.56
N THR A 195 3.98 -3.68 22.95
CA THR A 195 4.30 -3.97 24.35
C THR A 195 4.75 -2.70 25.06
N ASN A 196 3.95 -2.19 26.00
CA ASN A 196 4.27 -0.98 26.77
C ASN A 196 5.37 -1.24 27.82
N SER A 197 5.75 -0.22 28.59
CA SER A 197 6.80 -0.31 29.62
C SER A 197 6.44 -1.25 30.77
N ALA A 198 5.15 -1.47 31.03
CA ALA A 198 4.64 -2.43 32.00
C ALA A 198 4.58 -3.87 31.46
N GLY A 199 4.98 -4.10 30.20
CA GLY A 199 4.90 -5.42 29.54
C GLY A 199 3.49 -5.79 29.08
N GLN A 200 2.54 -4.86 29.12
CA GLN A 200 1.16 -5.05 28.68
C GLN A 200 1.00 -4.70 27.21
N ARG A 201 0.00 -5.29 26.55
CA ARG A 201 -0.38 -4.94 25.18
C ARG A 201 -1.22 -3.68 25.17
N ALA A 202 -0.78 -2.67 24.41
CA ALA A 202 -1.50 -1.42 24.30
C ALA A 202 -1.72 -1.02 22.83
N VAL A 203 -2.83 -0.31 22.59
CA VAL A 203 -3.33 0.01 21.24
C VAL A 203 -2.75 1.32 20.71
N LEU A 204 -2.33 1.29 19.44
CA LEU A 204 -1.98 2.43 18.60
C LEU A 204 -2.99 2.52 17.44
N ASP A 205 -3.79 3.59 17.40
CA ASP A 205 -4.76 3.86 16.34
C ASP A 205 -4.92 5.36 16.08
N ALA A 206 -4.67 5.77 14.83
CA ALA A 206 -4.77 7.16 14.36
C ALA A 206 -6.06 7.43 13.57
N THR A 207 -7.00 6.49 13.53
CA THR A 207 -8.21 6.61 12.69
C THR A 207 -9.19 7.64 13.25
N HIS A 208 -9.44 7.58 14.54
CA HIS A 208 -10.48 8.32 15.25
C HIS A 208 -10.00 8.78 16.62
N CYS A 209 -10.31 10.02 17.00
CA CYS A 209 -10.08 10.55 18.34
C CYS A 209 -11.41 10.68 19.08
N LEU A 210 -11.43 10.46 20.38
CA LEU A 210 -12.62 10.78 21.18
C LEU A 210 -12.74 12.30 21.35
N GLN A 211 -13.96 12.81 21.35
CA GLN A 211 -14.26 14.26 21.47
C GLN A 211 -13.74 14.92 22.77
N ALA A 212 -13.35 14.15 23.80
CA ALA A 212 -12.82 14.69 25.03
C ALA A 212 -11.43 15.30 24.78
N ALA A 213 -11.31 16.62 24.88
CA ALA A 213 -10.05 17.32 24.69
C ALA A 213 -8.96 16.77 25.66
N PRO A 214 -7.72 16.54 25.17
CA PRO A 214 -7.28 16.74 23.79
C PRO A 214 -7.77 15.63 22.85
N ASN A 215 -8.11 15.98 21.60
CA ASN A 215 -8.44 15.01 20.53
C ASN A 215 -7.17 14.23 20.13
N THR A 216 -6.73 13.34 21.00
CA THR A 216 -5.52 12.54 20.81
C THR A 216 -5.86 11.14 20.33
N PRO A 217 -5.15 10.63 19.32
CA PRO A 217 -5.29 9.25 18.88
C PRO A 217 -4.91 8.27 20.00
N ALA A 218 -5.31 7.00 19.87
CA ALA A 218 -4.86 5.98 20.81
C ALA A 218 -3.35 5.80 20.68
N SER A 219 -2.62 6.01 21.77
CA SER A 219 -1.16 6.18 21.78
C SER A 219 -0.43 5.20 22.71
N GLY A 220 -0.98 4.00 22.89
CA GLY A 220 -0.32 2.94 23.65
C GLY A 220 -0.56 3.03 25.17
N THR A 221 -1.63 3.71 25.58
CA THR A 221 -2.03 3.85 26.99
C THR A 221 -3.16 2.89 27.40
N GLN A 222 -3.89 2.32 26.43
CA GLN A 222 -5.05 1.47 26.67
C GLN A 222 -4.81 0.06 26.15
N GLU A 223 -5.17 -0.95 26.95
CA GLU A 223 -5.30 -2.32 26.48
C GLU A 223 -6.50 -2.47 25.54
N ARG A 224 -6.51 -3.53 24.71
CA ARG A 224 -7.56 -3.82 23.71
C ARG A 224 -8.97 -3.66 24.26
N ALA A 225 -9.26 -4.26 25.41
CA ALA A 225 -10.58 -4.23 26.03
C ALA A 225 -11.04 -2.80 26.37
N ALA A 226 -10.14 -2.00 26.96
CA ALA A 226 -10.41 -0.62 27.32
C ALA A 226 -10.54 0.27 26.07
N TYR A 227 -9.67 0.07 25.07
CA TYR A 227 -9.75 0.75 23.79
C TYR A 227 -11.10 0.49 23.10
N LEU A 228 -11.49 -0.77 22.90
CA LEU A 228 -12.76 -1.13 22.26
C LEU A 228 -13.97 -0.59 23.02
N ALA A 229 -13.95 -0.65 24.36
CA ALA A 229 -15.03 -0.11 25.17
C ALA A 229 -15.18 1.41 25.03
N SER A 230 -14.08 2.13 24.77
CA SER A 230 -14.09 3.58 24.61
C SER A 230 -14.31 4.04 23.17
N GLN A 231 -13.89 3.26 22.17
CA GLN A 231 -13.89 3.62 20.75
C GLN A 231 -15.05 3.03 19.96
N THR A 232 -15.92 2.26 20.62
CA THR A 232 -17.15 1.76 20.01
C THR A 232 -18.37 2.25 20.77
N ASP A 233 -19.41 2.61 20.04
CA ASP A 233 -20.69 3.03 20.61
C ASP A 233 -21.47 1.79 21.09
N PRO A 234 -21.65 1.60 22.40
CA PRO A 234 -22.31 0.43 22.96
C PRO A 234 -23.82 0.40 22.70
N ILE A 235 -24.44 1.54 22.35
CA ILE A 235 -25.89 1.68 22.20
C ILE A 235 -26.37 0.99 20.92
N ARG A 236 -25.51 0.88 19.91
CA ARG A 236 -25.77 0.21 18.63
C ARG A 236 -24.68 -0.81 18.30
N SER A 237 -24.55 -1.86 19.10
CA SER A 237 -23.74 -2.98 18.63
C SER A 237 -24.38 -3.59 17.35
N PRO A 238 -23.59 -4.00 16.34
CA PRO A 238 -24.09 -4.75 15.18
C PRO A 238 -24.92 -5.98 15.57
N TYR A 239 -24.67 -6.52 16.76
CA TYR A 239 -25.35 -7.68 17.33
C TYR A 239 -26.66 -7.34 18.06
N VAL A 240 -26.98 -6.07 18.34
CA VAL A 240 -28.29 -5.66 18.89
C VAL A 240 -29.39 -5.94 17.86
N ARG A 241 -29.12 -5.75 16.56
CA ARG A 241 -30.08 -6.07 15.48
C ARG A 241 -30.37 -7.57 15.37
N THR A 242 -29.40 -8.42 15.69
CA THR A 242 -29.48 -9.86 15.44
C THR A 242 -29.84 -10.68 16.69
N TYR A 243 -29.52 -10.21 17.91
CA TYR A 243 -29.60 -11.04 19.13
C TYR A 243 -30.30 -10.41 20.36
N GLY A 244 -30.85 -9.18 20.29
CA GLY A 244 -31.61 -8.58 21.40
C GLY A 244 -30.76 -8.12 22.61
N LEU A 245 -31.41 -7.81 23.76
CA LEU A 245 -30.90 -7.06 24.94
C LEU A 245 -29.80 -7.73 25.82
N PHE A 246 -29.29 -8.90 25.44
CA PHE A 246 -28.10 -9.54 26.02
C PHE A 246 -26.76 -9.33 25.25
N PRO A 247 -26.54 -8.31 24.38
CA PRO A 247 -25.52 -8.38 23.34
C PRO A 247 -24.19 -7.73 23.74
N PHE A 248 -24.14 -6.86 24.75
CA PHE A 248 -22.91 -6.11 25.06
C PHE A 248 -21.78 -7.03 25.53
N LEU A 249 -22.08 -7.93 26.49
CA LEU A 249 -21.06 -8.84 27.03
C LEU A 249 -20.62 -9.88 25.98
N LEU A 250 -21.57 -10.45 25.22
CA LEU A 250 -21.27 -11.42 24.16
C LEU A 250 -20.54 -10.79 22.97
N ASN A 251 -20.87 -9.55 22.58
CA ASN A 251 -20.19 -8.84 21.51
C ASN A 251 -18.79 -8.39 21.94
N LEU A 252 -18.63 -7.89 23.16
CA LEU A 252 -17.31 -7.58 23.70
C LEU A 252 -16.48 -8.86 23.80
N LEU A 253 -17.03 -9.98 24.30
CA LEU A 253 -16.33 -11.26 24.37
C LEU A 253 -15.95 -11.81 22.98
N ASN A 254 -16.85 -11.74 22.00
CA ASN A 254 -16.58 -12.15 20.61
C ASN A 254 -15.50 -11.27 19.94
N ARG A 255 -15.46 -9.98 20.28
CA ARG A 255 -14.39 -9.06 19.85
C ARG A 255 -13.11 -9.22 20.65
N LEU A 256 -13.16 -9.67 21.90
CA LEU A 256 -11.94 -10.03 22.65
C LEU A 256 -11.33 -11.32 22.08
N THR A 257 -12.15 -12.21 21.51
CA THR A 257 -11.72 -13.35 20.70
C THR A 257 -11.40 -13.01 19.25
N ILE A 258 -11.24 -11.71 18.90
CA ILE A 258 -10.60 -11.31 17.64
C ILE A 258 -9.37 -12.18 17.46
N ALA A 259 -9.33 -12.90 16.34
CA ALA A 259 -8.14 -13.62 15.97
C ALA A 259 -6.99 -12.62 15.98
N ASP A 260 -6.02 -12.84 16.87
CA ASP A 260 -4.66 -12.38 16.63
C ASP A 260 -4.28 -13.05 15.30
N TYR A 261 -4.59 -12.37 14.18
CA TYR A 261 -4.14 -12.78 12.87
C TYR A 261 -2.64 -12.52 12.88
N ASN A 262 -1.89 -13.47 13.42
CA ASN A 262 -0.52 -13.67 13.00
C ASN A 262 -0.67 -14.22 11.57
N PRO A 263 -0.51 -13.38 10.53
CA PRO A 263 -0.96 -13.76 9.21
C PRO A 263 -0.16 -15.00 8.80
N ALA A 264 -0.86 -16.13 8.65
CA ALA A 264 -0.21 -17.44 8.53
C ALA A 264 0.50 -17.62 7.19
N SER A 265 0.36 -16.65 6.27
CA SER A 265 0.89 -16.73 4.91
C SER A 265 1.43 -15.39 4.39
N ARG A 266 2.41 -15.50 3.48
CA ARG A 266 3.13 -14.44 2.74
C ARG A 266 2.25 -13.31 2.17
N ASN A 267 0.98 -13.60 1.88
CA ASN A 267 0.08 -12.68 1.17
C ASN A 267 -0.71 -11.72 2.08
N GLU A 268 -0.60 -11.91 3.39
CA GLU A 268 -1.37 -11.22 4.43
C GLU A 268 -0.45 -10.44 5.39
N GLN A 269 0.84 -10.28 5.09
CA GLN A 269 1.85 -9.72 5.99
C GLN A 269 2.39 -8.38 5.51
N ILE A 270 2.73 -7.49 6.45
CA ILE A 270 3.27 -6.18 6.11
C ILE A 270 4.73 -6.28 5.72
N GLY A 271 5.02 -6.08 4.43
CA GLY A 271 6.36 -5.77 3.93
C GLY A 271 6.46 -4.27 3.62
N VAL A 272 7.66 -3.69 3.64
CA VAL A 272 7.85 -2.29 3.26
C VAL A 272 8.41 -2.24 1.84
N THR A 273 7.76 -1.50 0.93
CA THR A 273 8.52 -1.05 -0.24
C THR A 273 9.42 0.09 0.16
N THR A 274 10.72 -0.19 0.18
CA THR A 274 11.68 0.90 0.13
C THR A 274 11.73 1.47 -1.29
N VAL A 275 12.42 2.59 -1.44
CA VAL A 275 12.51 3.32 -2.71
C VAL A 275 13.01 2.37 -3.82
N GLY A 276 12.09 1.91 -4.66
CA GLY A 276 12.40 1.22 -5.90
C GLY A 276 12.14 -0.28 -5.96
N THR A 277 11.85 -0.99 -4.87
CA THR A 277 11.47 -2.42 -4.95
C THR A 277 9.97 -2.61 -4.75
N VAL A 278 9.35 -3.35 -5.66
CA VAL A 278 7.96 -3.80 -5.54
C VAL A 278 7.97 -5.30 -5.30
N PRO A 279 7.55 -5.75 -4.11
CA PRO A 279 7.27 -7.14 -3.84
C PRO A 279 6.36 -7.79 -4.88
N ALA A 280 5.31 -7.12 -5.38
CA ALA A 280 4.49 -7.71 -6.46
C ALA A 280 5.30 -8.13 -7.72
N PHE A 281 6.50 -7.59 -7.95
CA PHE A 281 7.39 -7.96 -9.05
C PHE A 281 8.68 -8.69 -8.63
N THR A 282 8.98 -8.79 -7.34
CA THR A 282 10.14 -9.54 -6.80
C THR A 282 9.72 -10.84 -6.12
N VAL A 283 8.42 -11.03 -5.87
CA VAL A 283 7.83 -12.17 -5.17
C VAL A 283 7.21 -13.13 -6.17
N GLU A 284 7.78 -14.33 -6.28
CA GLU A 284 7.12 -15.48 -6.89
C GLU A 284 5.83 -15.78 -6.11
N LEU A 285 4.67 -15.39 -6.65
CA LEU A 285 3.37 -15.63 -6.02
C LEU A 285 3.16 -17.14 -5.87
N ALA A 286 2.53 -17.56 -4.76
CA ALA A 286 2.16 -18.96 -4.56
C ALA A 286 1.30 -19.41 -5.74
N ARG A 287 1.90 -20.20 -6.64
CA ARG A 287 1.32 -20.57 -7.93
C ARG A 287 0.15 -21.50 -7.66
N PRO A 288 -1.11 -21.09 -7.87
CA PRO A 288 -2.17 -22.07 -7.92
C PRO A 288 -1.85 -23.01 -9.10
N GLU A 289 -2.26 -24.27 -9.03
CA GLU A 289 -2.27 -25.14 -10.21
C GLU A 289 -3.34 -24.60 -11.17
N ILE A 290 -2.98 -23.54 -11.90
CA ILE A 290 -3.83 -22.96 -12.92
C ILE A 290 -3.52 -23.68 -14.23
N ASP A 291 -4.42 -24.59 -14.58
CA ASP A 291 -4.49 -25.27 -15.88
C ASP A 291 -5.06 -24.32 -16.94
N THR A 292 -4.39 -23.18 -17.16
CA THR A 292 -4.77 -22.24 -18.22
C THR A 292 -3.80 -22.36 -19.37
N ASP A 293 -4.37 -22.54 -20.56
CA ASP A 293 -3.71 -22.23 -21.82
C ASP A 293 -3.02 -20.87 -21.70
N MET A 294 -1.71 -20.85 -21.96
CA MET A 294 -0.96 -19.59 -22.03
C MET A 294 -1.66 -18.65 -23.03
N PRO A 295 -1.75 -17.36 -22.72
CA PRO A 295 -2.44 -16.43 -23.61
C PRO A 295 -1.77 -16.46 -24.97
N LYS A 296 -2.58 -16.57 -26.02
CA LYS A 296 -2.10 -16.60 -27.41
C LYS A 296 -1.49 -15.27 -27.83
N LEU A 297 -1.89 -14.20 -27.12
CA LEU A 297 -1.48 -12.83 -27.37
C LEU A 297 -0.84 -12.22 -26.14
N ILE A 298 0.11 -11.32 -26.37
CA ILE A 298 0.80 -10.54 -25.34
C ILE A 298 0.66 -9.05 -25.64
N ASN A 299 0.83 -8.22 -24.61
CA ASN A 299 0.75 -6.78 -24.78
C ASN A 299 1.98 -6.24 -25.51
N ASN A 300 1.75 -5.46 -26.56
CA ASN A 300 2.76 -4.61 -27.20
C ASN A 300 2.25 -3.17 -27.39
N ALA A 301 1.15 -2.82 -26.74
CA ALA A 301 0.61 -1.47 -26.75
C ALA A 301 1.49 -0.52 -25.92
N SER A 302 1.69 0.70 -26.41
CA SER A 302 2.30 1.76 -25.60
C SER A 302 1.35 2.13 -24.46
N CYS A 303 1.89 2.13 -23.24
CA CYS A 303 1.22 2.37 -21.97
C CYS A 303 1.92 3.50 -21.18
N ASP A 304 2.80 4.27 -21.83
CA ASP A 304 3.40 5.45 -21.23
C ASP A 304 2.35 6.53 -20.94
N PRO A 305 2.67 7.47 -20.03
CA PRO A 305 1.73 8.51 -19.59
C PRO A 305 1.19 9.37 -20.74
N ALA A 306 2.00 9.66 -21.78
CA ALA A 306 1.59 10.52 -22.89
C ALA A 306 0.62 9.78 -23.82
N THR A 307 0.87 8.50 -24.09
CA THR A 307 -0.08 7.65 -24.82
C THR A 307 -1.40 7.53 -24.07
N VAL A 308 -1.36 7.22 -22.77
CA VAL A 308 -2.58 7.12 -21.94
C VAL A 308 -3.34 8.44 -21.92
N LEU A 309 -2.65 9.57 -21.81
CA LEU A 309 -3.28 10.89 -21.91
C LEU A 309 -4.03 11.05 -23.23
N GLY A 310 -3.38 10.77 -24.36
CA GLY A 310 -4.00 10.86 -25.69
C GLY A 310 -5.24 9.97 -25.84
N ILE A 311 -5.25 8.79 -25.21
CA ILE A 311 -6.39 7.88 -25.20
C ILE A 311 -7.57 8.45 -24.42
N ILE A 312 -7.33 9.14 -23.29
CA ILE A 312 -8.41 9.64 -22.42
C ILE A 312 -8.86 11.07 -22.76
N SER A 313 -8.04 11.87 -23.46
CA SER A 313 -8.38 13.25 -23.85
C SER A 313 -9.72 13.41 -24.59
N PRO A 314 -10.21 12.46 -25.42
CA PRO A 314 -11.55 12.55 -26.01
C PRO A 314 -12.69 12.55 -24.98
N ILE A 315 -12.46 11.98 -23.80
CA ILE A 315 -13.42 11.96 -22.68
C ILE A 315 -13.14 13.14 -21.74
N LEU A 316 -11.86 13.43 -21.51
CA LEU A 316 -11.36 14.41 -20.54
C LEU A 316 -10.49 15.45 -21.26
N SER A 317 -11.13 16.39 -21.96
CA SER A 317 -10.43 17.34 -22.84
C SER A 317 -9.45 18.27 -22.12
N GLY A 318 -9.61 18.47 -20.81
CA GLY A 318 -8.72 19.25 -19.95
C GLY A 318 -7.69 18.41 -19.17
N ALA A 319 -7.64 17.09 -19.39
CA ALA A 319 -6.75 16.24 -18.62
C ALA A 319 -5.28 16.62 -18.84
N GLU A 320 -4.54 16.72 -17.73
CA GLU A 320 -3.10 16.95 -17.73
C GLU A 320 -2.43 15.94 -16.79
N ILE A 321 -1.24 15.46 -17.14
CA ILE A 321 -0.47 14.56 -16.28
C ILE A 321 0.02 15.35 -15.06
N GLN A 322 -0.45 14.98 -13.88
CA GLN A 322 -0.05 15.57 -12.61
C GLN A 322 1.23 14.94 -12.07
N PHE A 323 1.28 13.61 -12.10
CA PHE A 323 2.38 12.83 -11.58
C PHE A 323 2.44 11.47 -12.26
N THR A 324 3.61 10.88 -12.20
CA THR A 324 3.90 9.51 -12.65
C THR A 324 4.72 8.81 -11.58
N ASP A 325 4.46 7.54 -11.37
CA ASP A 325 5.28 6.68 -10.52
C ASP A 325 5.45 5.32 -11.19
N THR A 326 6.69 5.06 -11.60
CA THR A 326 7.08 3.81 -12.26
C THR A 326 7.84 2.92 -11.31
N LEU A 327 7.54 1.64 -11.39
CA LEU A 327 8.12 0.57 -10.60
C LEU A 327 8.54 -0.56 -11.53
N VAL A 328 9.76 -1.07 -11.37
CA VAL A 328 10.35 -2.09 -12.24
C VAL A 328 10.93 -3.21 -11.40
N GLY A 329 10.66 -4.46 -11.78
CA GLY A 329 11.25 -5.66 -11.22
C GLY A 329 11.34 -6.77 -12.27
N SER A 330 11.88 -7.93 -11.89
CA SER A 330 12.09 -9.04 -12.81
C SER A 330 10.79 -9.73 -13.22
N SER A 331 9.74 -9.63 -12.40
CA SER A 331 8.42 -10.19 -12.73
C SER A 331 7.50 -9.19 -13.44
N GLY A 332 7.97 -7.96 -13.74
CA GLY A 332 7.22 -6.98 -14.51
C GLY A 332 7.42 -5.51 -14.10
N CYS A 333 6.62 -4.65 -14.73
CA CYS A 333 6.67 -3.20 -14.54
C CYS A 333 5.27 -2.66 -14.27
N GLN A 334 5.19 -1.65 -13.42
CA GLN A 334 3.96 -0.92 -13.13
C GLN A 334 4.19 0.56 -13.29
N ILE A 335 3.24 1.24 -13.92
CA ILE A 335 3.17 2.68 -13.93
C ILE A 335 1.85 3.14 -13.33
N LEU A 336 1.91 4.14 -12.46
CA LEU A 336 0.76 4.87 -11.95
C LEU A 336 0.83 6.30 -12.48
N THR A 337 -0.20 6.73 -13.18
CA THR A 337 -0.32 8.09 -13.71
C THR A 337 -1.55 8.77 -13.11
N GLY A 338 -1.34 9.94 -12.51
CA GLY A 338 -2.41 10.80 -12.01
C GLY A 338 -2.72 11.91 -13.03
N PHE A 339 -4.00 12.14 -13.32
CA PHE A 339 -4.48 13.16 -14.25
C PHE A 339 -5.35 14.19 -13.53
N LEU A 340 -5.08 15.49 -13.74
CA LEU A 340 -5.88 16.61 -13.23
C LEU A 340 -7.09 16.93 -14.12
N ASP A 341 -7.98 17.78 -13.59
CA ASP A 341 -9.08 18.47 -14.29
C ASP A 341 -10.10 17.54 -15.00
N ILE A 342 -10.55 16.51 -14.29
CA ILE A 342 -11.34 15.44 -14.89
C ILE A 342 -12.85 15.70 -15.01
N GLY A 343 -13.31 16.95 -15.04
CA GLY A 343 -14.70 17.34 -15.36
C GLY A 343 -15.84 16.84 -14.43
N PHE A 344 -15.60 15.87 -13.54
CA PHE A 344 -16.60 15.20 -12.70
C PHE A 344 -16.44 15.50 -11.19
N HIS A 345 -15.90 16.68 -10.84
CA HIS A 345 -15.66 17.16 -9.46
C HIS A 345 -14.69 16.33 -8.60
N SER A 346 -14.06 15.29 -9.15
CA SER A 346 -12.83 14.76 -8.57
C SER A 346 -11.63 15.59 -9.03
N LYS A 347 -10.64 15.70 -8.14
CA LYS A 347 -9.40 16.43 -8.44
C LYS A 347 -8.45 15.61 -9.30
N VAL A 348 -8.45 14.28 -9.16
CA VAL A 348 -7.44 13.41 -9.78
C VAL A 348 -8.05 12.09 -10.24
N LEU A 349 -7.86 11.74 -11.51
CA LEU A 349 -8.03 10.37 -12.00
C LEU A 349 -6.70 9.64 -11.94
N ASN A 350 -6.68 8.44 -11.38
CA ASN A 350 -5.51 7.60 -11.35
C ASN A 350 -5.70 6.44 -12.32
N ILE A 351 -4.69 6.21 -13.16
CA ILE A 351 -4.60 5.04 -14.03
C ILE A 351 -3.31 4.31 -13.68
N GLU A 352 -3.46 3.10 -13.16
CA GLU A 352 -2.37 2.20 -12.86
C GLU A 352 -2.37 1.06 -13.88
N ILE A 353 -1.26 0.86 -14.57
CA ILE A 353 -1.05 -0.20 -15.56
C ILE A 353 0.12 -1.05 -15.08
N SER A 354 -0.12 -2.34 -14.85
CA SER A 354 0.90 -3.32 -14.48
C SER A 354 1.06 -4.32 -15.62
N ASN A 355 2.24 -4.41 -16.20
CA ASN A 355 2.61 -5.41 -17.20
C ASN A 355 3.50 -6.46 -16.56
N LEU A 356 2.92 -7.63 -16.28
CA LEU A 356 3.64 -8.72 -15.62
C LEU A 356 4.35 -9.59 -16.67
N GLU A 357 5.46 -10.20 -16.27
CA GLU A 357 6.22 -11.13 -17.11
C GLU A 357 5.41 -12.41 -17.39
N ASN A 358 4.67 -12.88 -16.38
CA ASN A 358 3.86 -14.09 -16.50
C ASN A 358 2.37 -13.79 -16.42
N TYR A 359 1.61 -14.43 -17.32
CA TYR A 359 0.15 -14.42 -17.30
C TYR A 359 -0.45 -14.89 -15.96
N ARG A 360 0.12 -15.94 -15.36
CA ARG A 360 -0.35 -16.49 -14.10
C ARG A 360 -0.25 -15.50 -12.95
N ASP A 361 0.83 -14.73 -12.92
CA ASP A 361 1.00 -13.67 -11.91
C ASP A 361 -0.11 -12.61 -12.10
N ALA A 362 -0.51 -12.35 -13.36
CA ALA A 362 -1.52 -11.35 -13.67
C ALA A 362 -2.92 -11.81 -13.22
N VAL A 363 -3.23 -13.09 -13.43
CA VAL A 363 -4.45 -13.71 -12.89
C VAL A 363 -4.44 -13.66 -11.36
N SER A 364 -3.34 -14.08 -10.72
CA SER A 364 -3.24 -14.10 -9.26
C SER A 364 -3.38 -12.71 -8.64
N MET A 365 -2.72 -11.71 -9.21
CA MET A 365 -2.79 -10.33 -8.71
C MET A 365 -4.17 -9.71 -8.96
N PHE A 366 -4.84 -10.04 -10.08
CA PHE A 366 -6.23 -9.62 -10.32
C PHE A 366 -7.20 -10.26 -9.32
N GLU A 367 -7.16 -11.58 -9.13
CA GLU A 367 -8.07 -12.28 -8.21
C GLU A 367 -7.86 -11.86 -6.75
N LYS A 368 -6.61 -11.59 -6.34
CA LYS A 368 -6.32 -10.99 -5.02
C LYS A 368 -7.02 -9.64 -4.86
N ARG A 369 -6.89 -8.74 -5.84
CA ARG A 369 -7.54 -7.42 -5.82
C ARG A 369 -9.06 -7.52 -5.81
N LYS A 370 -9.61 -8.39 -6.67
CA LYS A 370 -11.05 -8.66 -6.75
C LYS A 370 -11.60 -9.16 -5.42
N SER A 371 -10.97 -10.16 -4.81
CA SER A 371 -11.34 -10.67 -3.49
C SER A 371 -11.28 -9.59 -2.41
N ASN A 372 -10.23 -8.75 -2.42
CA ASN A 372 -10.12 -7.65 -1.46
C ASN A 372 -11.25 -6.65 -1.63
N LEU A 373 -11.53 -6.23 -2.87
CA LEU A 373 -12.59 -5.27 -3.16
C LEU A 373 -13.97 -5.81 -2.79
N GLN A 374 -14.26 -7.08 -3.09
CA GLN A 374 -15.54 -7.74 -2.74
C GLN A 374 -15.77 -7.89 -1.24
N ARG A 375 -14.71 -7.90 -0.43
CA ARG A 375 -14.83 -7.94 1.05
C ARG A 375 -15.08 -6.57 1.65
N ILE A 376 -14.52 -5.52 1.05
CA ILE A 376 -14.56 -4.16 1.58
C ILE A 376 -15.82 -3.42 1.08
N VAL A 377 -16.20 -3.65 -0.18
CA VAL A 377 -17.30 -2.93 -0.84
C VAL A 377 -18.59 -3.75 -0.75
N PRO A 378 -19.72 -3.16 -0.30
CA PRO A 378 -21.01 -3.81 -0.30
C PRO A 378 -21.38 -4.42 -1.65
N ALA A 379 -21.99 -5.60 -1.66
CA ALA A 379 -22.28 -6.35 -2.88
C ALA A 379 -23.16 -5.59 -3.87
N ASP A 380 -24.05 -4.72 -3.39
CA ASP A 380 -24.94 -3.86 -4.19
C ASP A 380 -24.22 -2.65 -4.82
N GLN A 381 -22.99 -2.35 -4.37
CA GLN A 381 -22.12 -1.32 -4.94
C GLN A 381 -21.13 -1.87 -5.98
N ILE A 382 -21.06 -3.20 -6.13
CA ILE A 382 -20.32 -3.85 -7.22
C ILE A 382 -21.15 -3.78 -8.50
N ILE A 383 -20.61 -3.14 -9.53
CA ILE A 383 -21.32 -2.90 -10.80
C ILE A 383 -21.00 -4.05 -11.79
N PRO A 384 -22.00 -4.80 -12.28
CA PRO A 384 -21.81 -5.87 -13.27
C PRO A 384 -21.26 -5.33 -14.60
N THR A 385 -20.46 -6.14 -15.31
CA THR A 385 -19.89 -5.76 -16.61
C THR A 385 -19.33 -6.97 -17.36
N ASP A 386 -19.62 -7.07 -18.65
CA ASP A 386 -19.19 -8.22 -19.47
C ASP A 386 -18.32 -7.83 -20.67
N SER A 387 -17.94 -6.54 -20.79
CA SER A 387 -17.43 -5.97 -22.05
C SER A 387 -16.03 -5.38 -22.03
N VAL A 388 -15.26 -5.56 -20.94
CA VAL A 388 -13.89 -5.03 -20.81
C VAL A 388 -12.97 -6.09 -20.22
N GLY A 389 -11.78 -6.23 -20.79
CA GLY A 389 -10.78 -7.18 -20.31
C GLY A 389 -11.17 -8.64 -20.56
N ASP A 390 -10.30 -9.53 -20.10
CA ASP A 390 -10.58 -10.95 -19.91
C ASP A 390 -11.34 -11.16 -18.59
N ASP A 391 -10.99 -10.39 -17.57
CA ASP A 391 -11.64 -10.33 -16.27
C ASP A 391 -11.81 -8.88 -15.82
N VAL A 392 -12.87 -8.57 -15.08
CA VAL A 392 -13.15 -7.21 -14.63
C VAL A 392 -13.94 -7.17 -13.31
N ILE A 393 -13.63 -6.19 -12.46
CA ILE A 393 -14.43 -5.81 -11.28
C ILE A 393 -14.55 -4.29 -11.20
N ARG A 394 -15.74 -3.80 -10.86
CA ARG A 394 -16.08 -2.37 -10.91
C ARG A 394 -16.91 -1.91 -9.73
N THR A 395 -16.66 -0.68 -9.32
CA THR A 395 -17.49 0.13 -8.42
C THR A 395 -17.80 1.46 -9.09
N ALA A 396 -18.47 2.38 -8.38
CA ALA A 396 -18.68 3.72 -8.89
C ALA A 396 -17.38 4.53 -9.09
N TYR A 397 -16.32 4.20 -8.35
CA TYR A 397 -15.09 5.00 -8.27
C TYR A 397 -13.82 4.26 -8.71
N SER A 398 -13.95 2.97 -9.06
CA SER A 398 -12.83 2.13 -9.47
C SER A 398 -13.27 1.11 -10.51
N THR A 399 -12.48 0.95 -11.56
CA THR A 399 -12.57 -0.16 -12.51
C THR A 399 -11.21 -0.85 -12.55
N THR A 400 -11.17 -2.13 -12.19
CA THR A 400 -9.99 -2.97 -12.37
C THR A 400 -10.30 -4.05 -13.39
N PHE A 401 -9.49 -4.18 -14.42
CA PHE A 401 -9.61 -5.27 -15.40
C PHE A 401 -8.25 -5.84 -15.76
N ARG A 402 -8.26 -7.08 -16.23
CA ARG A 402 -7.08 -7.80 -16.73
C ARG A 402 -7.22 -8.03 -18.22
N ARG A 403 -6.12 -7.94 -18.97
CA ARG A 403 -6.05 -8.35 -20.38
C ARG A 403 -4.68 -8.98 -20.64
N ASN A 404 -4.64 -10.26 -20.99
CA ASN A 404 -3.39 -11.03 -21.06
C ASN A 404 -2.59 -10.88 -19.74
N SER A 405 -1.33 -10.46 -19.83
CA SER A 405 -0.44 -10.17 -18.69
C SER A 405 -0.60 -8.77 -18.09
N LEU A 406 -1.51 -7.94 -18.61
CA LEU A 406 -1.78 -6.61 -18.07
C LEU A 406 -2.86 -6.65 -16.99
N ILE A 407 -2.65 -5.85 -15.95
CA ILE A 407 -3.69 -5.44 -15.00
C ILE A 407 -3.79 -3.93 -15.04
N ILE A 408 -5.01 -3.43 -15.24
CA ILE A 408 -5.29 -2.01 -15.34
C ILE A 408 -6.31 -1.64 -14.27
N ARG A 409 -5.97 -0.66 -13.46
CA ARG A 409 -6.83 -0.08 -12.43
C ARG A 409 -7.02 1.40 -12.72
N ILE A 410 -8.26 1.80 -12.95
CA ILE A 410 -8.67 3.17 -13.21
C ILE A 410 -9.54 3.59 -12.03
N PHE A 411 -9.09 4.57 -11.24
CA PHE A 411 -9.78 4.91 -10.01
C PHE A 411 -9.66 6.39 -9.66
N THR A 412 -10.58 6.86 -8.85
CA THR A 412 -10.61 8.23 -8.34
C THR A 412 -11.12 8.21 -6.91
N ALA A 413 -10.63 9.12 -6.07
CA ALA A 413 -11.28 9.37 -4.79
C ALA A 413 -12.68 9.94 -5.05
N ALA A 414 -13.67 9.56 -4.24
CA ALA A 414 -14.93 10.27 -4.27
C ALA A 414 -14.79 11.61 -3.54
N THR A 415 -15.56 12.59 -3.98
CA THR A 415 -15.72 13.86 -3.27
C THR A 415 -17.18 14.07 -2.92
N PRO A 416 -17.53 14.91 -1.92
CA PRO A 416 -18.92 15.17 -1.56
C PRO A 416 -19.80 15.73 -2.71
N ARG A 417 -19.18 16.18 -3.81
CA ARG A 417 -19.87 16.71 -5.01
C ARG A 417 -19.82 15.75 -6.19
N SER A 418 -19.21 14.58 -6.04
CA SER A 418 -19.12 13.57 -7.08
C SER A 418 -20.48 12.97 -7.37
N ASN A 419 -20.82 12.81 -8.65
CA ASN A 419 -21.96 12.00 -9.09
C ASN A 419 -21.47 10.56 -9.36
N PRO A 420 -21.81 9.57 -8.51
CA PRO A 420 -21.27 8.21 -8.64
C PRO A 420 -21.60 7.56 -9.98
N GLN A 421 -22.80 7.79 -10.51
CA GLN A 421 -23.24 7.20 -11.79
C GLN A 421 -22.48 7.80 -12.98
N GLN A 422 -22.24 9.11 -12.97
CA GLN A 422 -21.47 9.80 -14.00
C GLN A 422 -20.00 9.34 -13.99
N ILE A 423 -19.40 9.22 -12.81
CA ILE A 423 -18.03 8.70 -12.66
C ILE A 423 -17.96 7.27 -13.14
N ALA A 424 -18.86 6.38 -12.69
CA ALA A 424 -18.90 4.98 -13.12
C ALA A 424 -18.96 4.83 -14.64
N LYS A 425 -19.75 5.69 -15.30
CA LYS A 425 -19.87 5.73 -16.76
C LYS A 425 -18.59 6.23 -17.44
N ALA A 426 -17.95 7.26 -16.90
CA ALA A 426 -16.69 7.79 -17.40
C ALA A 426 -15.56 6.77 -17.27
N LEU A 427 -15.42 6.14 -16.10
CA LEU A 427 -14.41 5.10 -15.85
C LEU A 427 -14.60 3.92 -16.81
N LEU A 428 -15.84 3.47 -17.05
CA LEU A 428 -16.12 2.42 -18.03
C LEU A 428 -15.72 2.82 -19.45
N HIS A 429 -16.03 4.05 -19.86
CA HIS A 429 -15.69 4.53 -21.20
C HIS A 429 -14.17 4.60 -21.39
N ILE A 430 -13.43 5.09 -20.39
CA ILE A 430 -11.96 5.07 -20.39
C ILE A 430 -11.44 3.63 -20.46
N SER A 431 -12.06 2.71 -19.71
CA SER A 431 -11.68 1.30 -19.71
C SER A 431 -11.82 0.68 -21.10
N HIS A 432 -12.91 0.98 -21.82
CA HIS A 432 -13.12 0.53 -23.18
C HIS A 432 -12.07 1.06 -24.16
N LEU A 433 -11.71 2.34 -24.05
CA LEU A 433 -10.69 2.94 -24.93
C LEU A 433 -9.32 2.31 -24.70
N LEU A 434 -8.92 2.12 -23.44
CA LEU A 434 -7.67 1.45 -23.09
C LEU A 434 -7.66 -0.02 -23.54
N ASP A 435 -8.73 -0.75 -23.28
CA ASP A 435 -8.85 -2.16 -23.69
C ASP A 435 -8.81 -2.31 -25.22
N THR A 436 -9.50 -1.44 -25.95
CA THR A 436 -9.45 -1.40 -27.43
C THR A 436 -8.04 -1.12 -27.94
N HIS A 437 -7.33 -0.16 -27.33
CA HIS A 437 -5.94 0.14 -27.65
C HIS A 437 -5.03 -1.08 -27.44
N ILE A 438 -5.19 -1.79 -26.32
CA ILE A 438 -4.40 -2.99 -26.00
C ILE A 438 -4.67 -4.12 -27.00
N ILE A 439 -5.94 -4.39 -27.31
CA ILE A 439 -6.33 -5.43 -28.27
C ILE A 439 -5.76 -5.12 -29.66
N THR A 440 -5.83 -3.86 -30.08
CA THR A 440 -5.36 -3.42 -31.41
C THR A 440 -3.86 -3.61 -31.59
N HIS A 441 -3.08 -3.54 -30.51
CA HIS A 441 -1.62 -3.66 -30.53
C HIS A 441 -1.12 -4.98 -29.93
N ALA A 442 -2.01 -5.94 -29.66
CA ALA A 442 -1.61 -7.24 -29.13
C ALA A 442 -0.88 -8.06 -30.20
N LEU A 443 0.20 -8.74 -29.81
CA LEU A 443 1.02 -9.56 -30.71
C LEU A 443 1.02 -11.02 -30.27
N PRO A 444 1.34 -11.99 -31.15
CA PRO A 444 1.64 -13.36 -30.73
C PRO A 444 2.77 -13.41 -29.71
N ALA A 445 2.72 -14.39 -28.80
CA ALA A 445 3.77 -14.60 -27.81
C ALA A 445 5.17 -14.73 -28.45
N GLY A 446 6.18 -14.06 -27.88
CA GLY A 446 7.56 -14.05 -28.39
C GLY A 446 7.83 -12.99 -29.47
N SER A 447 6.82 -12.22 -29.87
CA SER A 447 6.95 -11.12 -30.83
C SER A 447 6.95 -9.73 -30.17
N GLU A 448 6.99 -9.66 -28.84
CA GLU A 448 7.03 -8.39 -28.12
C GLU A 448 8.32 -7.61 -28.39
N ALA A 449 8.19 -6.29 -28.49
CA ALA A 449 9.35 -5.41 -28.44
C ALA A 449 9.86 -5.32 -27.00
N ARG A 450 10.76 -6.24 -26.66
CA ARG A 450 11.43 -6.33 -25.36
C ARG A 450 12.77 -5.59 -25.36
N PRO A 451 13.13 -4.90 -24.27
CA PRO A 451 14.49 -4.39 -24.11
C PRO A 451 15.50 -5.54 -24.14
N THR A 452 16.58 -5.39 -24.89
CA THR A 452 17.66 -6.38 -24.98
C THR A 452 18.97 -5.79 -24.45
N PRO A 453 19.02 -5.40 -23.16
CA PRO A 453 20.23 -4.84 -22.59
C PRO A 453 21.34 -5.90 -22.57
N SER A 454 22.57 -5.47 -22.83
CA SER A 454 23.76 -6.33 -22.73
C SER A 454 24.62 -5.90 -21.54
N LEU A 455 25.03 -6.86 -20.72
CA LEU A 455 26.00 -6.61 -19.66
C LEU A 455 27.36 -6.28 -20.27
N ARG A 456 27.99 -5.21 -19.79
CA ARG A 456 29.35 -4.84 -20.23
C ARG A 456 30.41 -5.69 -19.53
N GLU A 457 30.16 -6.04 -18.28
CA GLU A 457 31.00 -6.92 -17.48
C GLU A 457 30.80 -8.41 -17.81
N GLU A 458 31.68 -9.25 -17.26
CA GLU A 458 31.51 -10.70 -17.31
C GLU A 458 30.26 -11.14 -16.52
N PRO A 459 29.56 -12.22 -16.93
CA PRO A 459 28.39 -12.74 -16.22
C PRO A 459 28.68 -13.18 -14.78
N THR A 460 29.95 -13.47 -14.47
CA THR A 460 30.44 -13.77 -13.13
C THR A 460 31.60 -12.84 -12.80
N ILE A 461 31.51 -12.13 -11.68
CA ILE A 461 32.55 -11.21 -11.20
C ILE A 461 32.97 -11.52 -9.77
N SER A 462 34.25 -11.31 -9.48
CA SER A 462 34.80 -11.45 -8.13
C SER A 462 35.12 -10.07 -7.54
N ILE A 463 34.54 -9.77 -6.38
CA ILE A 463 34.64 -8.48 -5.69
C ILE A 463 35.21 -8.69 -4.29
N ARG A 464 35.97 -7.71 -3.77
CA ARG A 464 36.43 -7.73 -2.37
C ARG A 464 35.34 -7.21 -1.44
N THR A 465 35.19 -7.83 -0.28
CA THR A 465 34.28 -7.36 0.77
C THR A 465 34.60 -5.92 1.18
N LYS A 466 33.59 -5.18 1.62
CA LYS A 466 33.64 -3.77 2.05
C LYS A 466 34.04 -2.79 0.94
N THR A 467 33.90 -3.17 -0.33
CA THR A 467 34.18 -2.31 -1.48
C THR A 467 32.91 -1.91 -2.22
N ARG A 468 32.94 -0.74 -2.87
CA ARG A 468 31.91 -0.34 -3.83
C ARG A 468 32.29 -0.88 -5.20
N PHE A 469 31.30 -1.31 -5.96
CA PHE A 469 31.47 -1.70 -7.35
C PHE A 469 30.25 -1.27 -8.17
N SER A 470 30.40 -1.32 -9.49
CA SER A 470 29.33 -0.96 -10.43
C SER A 470 29.23 -1.98 -11.55
N LEU A 471 28.01 -2.16 -12.05
CA LEU A 471 27.70 -2.94 -13.24
C LEU A 471 27.05 -2.02 -14.28
N HIS A 472 27.25 -2.30 -15.57
CA HIS A 472 26.73 -1.46 -16.64
C HIS A 472 25.93 -2.30 -17.66
N LEU A 473 24.74 -1.81 -17.98
CA LEU A 473 23.94 -2.31 -19.10
C LEU A 473 24.07 -1.34 -20.28
N ASP A 474 24.49 -1.87 -21.44
CA ASP A 474 24.38 -1.18 -22.71
C ASP A 474 22.99 -1.40 -23.34
N GLY A 475 22.59 -0.56 -24.31
CA GLY A 475 21.30 -0.70 -25.01
C GLY A 475 20.07 -0.24 -24.22
N VAL A 476 20.26 0.63 -23.22
CA VAL A 476 19.17 1.09 -22.33
C VAL A 476 18.45 2.37 -22.78
N SER A 477 18.69 2.87 -24.00
CA SER A 477 18.15 4.16 -24.46
C SER A 477 16.63 4.24 -24.53
N ASN A 478 15.96 3.11 -24.79
CA ASN A 478 14.51 3.02 -24.91
C ASN A 478 13.85 2.48 -23.63
N THR A 479 14.60 2.43 -22.53
CA THR A 479 14.09 1.93 -21.25
C THR A 479 13.50 3.04 -20.39
N SER A 480 12.64 2.66 -19.45
CA SER A 480 12.15 3.54 -18.40
C SER A 480 13.32 4.20 -17.65
N GLU A 481 13.10 5.42 -17.15
CA GLU A 481 14.05 6.10 -16.28
C GLU A 481 14.34 5.28 -15.02
N VAL A 482 13.35 4.52 -14.51
CA VAL A 482 13.50 3.67 -13.34
C VAL A 482 14.13 2.34 -13.73
N LYS A 483 15.26 2.00 -13.11
CA LYS A 483 16.00 0.75 -13.28
C LYS A 483 16.34 0.22 -11.90
N ILE A 484 16.14 -1.07 -11.66
CA ILE A 484 16.24 -1.64 -10.31
C ILE A 484 17.11 -2.88 -10.33
N ALA A 485 17.92 -3.05 -9.29
CA ALA A 485 18.66 -4.28 -9.08
C ALA A 485 17.99 -5.11 -7.98
N GLU A 486 17.67 -6.36 -8.29
CA GLU A 486 17.23 -7.34 -7.30
C GLU A 486 18.44 -8.17 -6.87
N VAL A 487 18.55 -8.43 -5.57
CA VAL A 487 19.66 -9.16 -4.98
C VAL A 487 19.10 -10.32 -4.19
N GLU A 488 19.57 -11.54 -4.47
CA GLU A 488 19.13 -12.75 -3.75
C GLU A 488 19.61 -12.77 -2.29
N ASP A 489 20.87 -12.39 -2.04
CA ASP A 489 21.44 -12.27 -0.69
C ASP A 489 22.00 -10.86 -0.45
N ARG A 490 21.22 -10.05 0.27
CA ARG A 490 21.60 -8.67 0.65
C ARG A 490 22.64 -8.60 1.77
N GLY A 491 22.89 -9.71 2.48
CA GLY A 491 24.00 -9.84 3.41
C GLY A 491 25.36 -9.92 2.69
N VAL A 492 25.36 -10.37 1.43
CA VAL A 492 26.55 -10.43 0.57
C VAL A 492 26.71 -9.14 -0.24
N VAL A 493 25.67 -8.66 -0.93
CA VAL A 493 25.71 -7.44 -1.76
C VAL A 493 24.51 -6.54 -1.49
N LEU A 494 24.72 -5.25 -1.27
CA LEU A 494 23.66 -4.26 -1.11
C LEU A 494 23.60 -3.28 -2.30
N PRO A 495 22.44 -3.08 -2.95
CA PRO A 495 22.29 -2.03 -3.96
C PRO A 495 22.31 -0.64 -3.29
N VAL A 496 22.99 0.32 -3.92
CA VAL A 496 23.11 1.70 -3.40
C VAL A 496 21.89 2.55 -3.77
N GLY A 497 21.16 2.17 -4.80
CA GLY A 497 19.97 2.88 -5.28
C GLY A 497 19.49 2.34 -6.64
N PRO A 498 18.59 3.07 -7.32
CA PRO A 498 18.20 2.74 -8.68
C PRO A 498 19.37 2.91 -9.65
N GLY A 499 19.32 2.18 -10.76
CA GLY A 499 20.28 2.34 -11.86
C GLY A 499 20.14 3.70 -12.55
N GLY A 500 21.27 4.24 -13.02
CA GLY A 500 21.33 5.48 -13.77
C GLY A 500 20.78 5.35 -15.20
N ASN A 501 20.46 6.49 -15.81
CA ASN A 501 19.98 6.54 -17.20
C ASN A 501 21.03 6.06 -18.22
N ASP A 502 22.31 6.06 -17.84
CA ASP A 502 23.43 5.48 -18.58
C ASP A 502 23.56 3.96 -18.42
N GLY A 503 22.65 3.32 -17.68
CA GLY A 503 22.65 1.88 -17.42
C GLY A 503 23.58 1.45 -16.28
N LYS A 504 24.16 2.40 -15.53
CA LYS A 504 25.03 2.10 -14.38
C LYS A 504 24.23 1.71 -13.14
N PHE A 505 24.57 0.58 -12.53
CA PHE A 505 24.07 0.15 -11.23
C PHE A 505 25.21 0.17 -10.22
N GLU A 506 24.96 0.69 -9.01
CA GLU A 506 25.97 0.78 -7.95
C GLU A 506 25.62 -0.13 -6.77
N PHE A 507 26.66 -0.79 -6.26
CA PHE A 507 26.55 -1.79 -5.21
C PHE A 507 27.64 -1.62 -4.15
N TYR A 508 27.39 -2.19 -2.98
CA TYR A 508 28.36 -2.34 -1.91
C TYR A 508 28.45 -3.81 -1.49
N ALA A 509 29.66 -4.37 -1.55
CA ALA A 509 29.92 -5.74 -1.11
C ALA A 509 29.98 -5.78 0.43
N MET A 510 28.96 -6.34 1.07
CA MET A 510 28.77 -6.31 2.53
C MET A 510 29.47 -7.49 3.24
N GLY A 511 29.32 -8.70 2.71
CA GLY A 511 29.75 -9.95 3.33
C GLY A 511 30.36 -10.91 2.32
N GLU A 512 31.14 -11.88 2.79
CA GLU A 512 31.72 -12.92 1.95
C GLU A 512 30.65 -13.93 1.51
N GLY A 513 30.75 -14.44 0.29
CA GLY A 513 29.80 -15.41 -0.26
C GLY A 513 29.56 -15.20 -1.75
N ALA A 514 28.63 -15.96 -2.30
CA ALA A 514 28.17 -15.77 -3.68
C ALA A 514 26.69 -15.37 -3.65
N THR A 515 26.31 -14.42 -4.49
CA THR A 515 24.92 -14.01 -4.68
C THR A 515 24.62 -13.74 -6.14
N VAL A 516 23.34 -13.86 -6.51
CA VAL A 516 22.85 -13.47 -7.83
C VAL A 516 22.22 -12.09 -7.75
N LEU A 517 22.58 -11.26 -8.73
CA LEU A 517 21.93 -9.99 -9.01
C LEU A 517 21.07 -10.13 -10.27
N ARG A 518 19.89 -9.50 -10.29
CA ARG A 518 19.07 -9.29 -11.50
C ARG A 518 18.98 -7.79 -11.77
N LEU A 519 19.59 -7.33 -12.85
CA LEU A 519 19.53 -5.94 -13.30
C LEU A 519 18.30 -5.77 -14.18
N CYS A 520 17.26 -5.16 -13.63
CA CYS A 520 15.94 -5.07 -14.24
C CYS A 520 15.73 -3.71 -14.91
N VAL A 521 15.31 -3.76 -16.17
CA VAL A 521 14.90 -2.60 -16.97
C VAL A 521 13.52 -2.88 -17.57
N ALA A 522 12.76 -1.83 -17.86
CA ALA A 522 11.48 -1.93 -18.58
C ALA A 522 11.52 -1.08 -19.84
N ASP A 523 10.80 -1.48 -20.89
CA ASP A 523 10.54 -0.62 -22.05
C ASP A 523 9.81 0.65 -21.61
N GLY A 524 10.27 1.81 -22.07
CA GLY A 524 9.72 3.10 -21.65
C GLY A 524 8.27 3.32 -22.07
N GLU A 525 7.82 2.64 -23.12
CA GLU A 525 6.46 2.75 -23.64
C GLU A 525 5.60 1.56 -23.24
N LYS A 526 6.05 0.34 -23.51
CA LYS A 526 5.23 -0.88 -23.42
C LYS A 526 5.26 -1.54 -22.05
N LEU A 527 6.14 -1.06 -21.17
CA LEU A 527 6.35 -1.58 -19.82
C LEU A 527 6.79 -3.05 -19.78
N VAL A 528 7.24 -3.62 -20.91
CA VAL A 528 7.78 -4.99 -20.95
C VAL A 528 9.14 -5.00 -20.28
N VAL A 529 9.38 -5.92 -19.35
CA VAL A 529 10.64 -5.97 -18.60
C VAL A 529 11.71 -6.81 -19.28
N SER A 530 12.95 -6.62 -18.85
CA SER A 530 14.08 -7.48 -19.15
C SER A 530 15.00 -7.49 -17.94
N ALA A 531 15.51 -8.67 -17.59
CA ALA A 531 16.36 -8.84 -16.42
C ALA A 531 17.66 -9.53 -16.82
N THR A 532 18.78 -8.85 -16.61
CA THR A 532 20.12 -9.41 -16.86
C THR A 532 20.67 -9.98 -15.57
N LYS A 533 20.97 -11.28 -15.57
CA LYS A 533 21.48 -12.01 -14.40
C LYS A 533 23.00 -11.89 -14.31
N VAL A 534 23.52 -11.59 -13.13
CA VAL A 534 24.96 -11.52 -12.82
C VAL A 534 25.24 -12.30 -11.54
N VAL A 535 26.29 -13.12 -11.54
CA VAL A 535 26.78 -13.79 -10.32
C VAL A 535 27.92 -12.97 -9.74
N VAL A 536 27.81 -12.62 -8.44
CA VAL A 536 28.85 -11.88 -7.73
C VAL A 536 29.41 -12.75 -6.62
N GLU A 537 30.72 -13.01 -6.70
CA GLU A 537 31.49 -13.70 -5.67
C GLU A 537 32.24 -12.68 -4.83
N VAL A 538 31.85 -12.50 -3.59
CA VAL A 538 32.52 -11.60 -2.64
C VAL A 538 33.54 -12.38 -1.81
N THR A 539 34.80 -11.97 -1.92
CA THR A 539 35.96 -12.55 -1.25
C THR A 539 36.62 -11.54 -0.31
N LYS A 540 37.55 -11.97 0.54
CA LYS A 540 38.23 -11.11 1.52
C LYS A 540 39.10 -10.00 0.90
#